data_AF-A0A139NRW3-F1
#
_entry.id   AF-A0A139NRW3-F1
#
_cell.length_a   1.000
_cell.length_b   1.000
_cell.length_c   1.000
_cell.angle_alpha   90.00
_cell.angle_beta   90.00
_cell.angle_gamma   90.00
#
_symmetry.space_group_name_H-M   'P 1'
#
loop_
_entity.id
_entity.type
_entity.pdbx_description
1 polymer ?
#
loop_
_entity_poly.entity_id
_entity_poly.type
_entity_poly.pdbx_seq_one_letter_code
_entity_poly.pdbx_strand_id
1 'polypeptide(L)'
;MFLYSQDLSNCTTDATGYEGAYLFLYSQDLSNCTTSKISNQSQRTFLYSQDLSNCTTRYIPLSVRRLFLYSQDLSNCTTESFSKLIKQLFLYSQDLSNCTTRF
;
A
#
# COMPACT_ATOMS: atom_id res chain seq x y z
N MET A 1 -12.60 0.77 -5.56
CA MET A 1 -11.69 1.86 -5.98
C MET A 1 -10.34 1.26 -6.34
N PHE A 2 -9.78 1.66 -7.48
CA PHE A 2 -8.52 1.18 -8.02
C PHE A 2 -7.57 2.38 -8.16
N LEU A 3 -6.37 2.32 -7.58
CA LEU A 3 -5.32 3.33 -7.76
C LEU A 3 -4.12 2.63 -8.40
N TYR A 4 -3.66 3.19 -9.52
CA TYR A 4 -2.58 2.64 -10.33
C TYR A 4 -1.55 3.72 -10.60
N SER A 5 -0.31 3.44 -10.21
CA SER A 5 0.84 4.32 -10.39
C SER A 5 1.95 3.52 -11.05
N GLN A 6 2.49 4.05 -12.15
CA GLN A 6 3.45 3.39 -13.02
C GLN A 6 4.54 4.38 -13.43
N ASP A 7 5.81 3.97 -13.44
CA ASP A 7 6.95 4.71 -13.95
C ASP A 7 7.08 6.14 -13.37
N LEU A 8 6.77 6.29 -12.08
CA LEU A 8 6.78 7.59 -11.41
C LEU A 8 8.08 7.79 -10.62
N SER A 9 8.58 9.03 -10.63
CA SER A 9 9.69 9.44 -9.77
C SER A 9 9.39 10.77 -9.07
N ASN A 10 9.78 10.90 -7.81
CA ASN A 10 9.64 12.13 -7.02
C ASN A 10 8.20 12.67 -6.94
N CYS A 11 7.22 11.76 -6.93
CA CYS A 11 5.80 12.11 -6.93
C CYS A 11 5.15 11.89 -5.56
N THR A 12 4.15 12.73 -5.25
CA THR A 12 3.26 12.55 -4.09
C THR A 12 1.85 12.31 -4.58
N THR A 13 1.24 11.21 -4.14
CA THR A 13 -0.16 10.87 -4.44
C THR A 13 -0.96 10.78 -3.15
N ASP A 14 -1.97 11.63 -3.02
CA ASP A 14 -2.90 11.62 -1.89
C ASP A 14 -4.30 11.25 -2.37
N ALA A 15 -4.94 10.31 -1.68
CA ALA A 15 -6.30 9.89 -1.98
C ALA A 15 -7.17 9.80 -0.73
N THR A 16 -8.34 10.43 -0.80
CA THR A 16 -9.40 10.30 0.21
C THR A 16 -10.63 9.68 -0.44
N GLY A 17 -11.29 8.78 0.27
CA GLY A 17 -12.48 8.12 -0.27
C GLY A 17 -13.39 7.55 0.81
N TYR A 18 -14.69 7.70 0.60
CA TYR A 18 -15.73 7.07 1.39
C TYR A 18 -16.13 5.75 0.72
N GLU A 19 -16.21 4.70 1.53
CA GLU A 19 -16.72 3.35 1.24
C GLU A 19 -16.33 2.70 -0.10
N GLY A 20 -15.60 1.58 -0.01
CA GLY A 20 -15.44 0.66 -1.14
C GLY A 20 -15.37 -0.77 -0.64
N ALA A 21 -16.18 -1.67 -1.21
CA ALA A 21 -16.06 -3.11 -0.90
C ALA A 21 -14.67 -3.65 -1.24
N TYR A 22 -14.04 -3.08 -2.28
CA TYR A 22 -12.73 -3.48 -2.77
C TYR A 22 -11.82 -2.27 -2.98
N LEU A 23 -10.63 -2.35 -2.43
CA LEU A 23 -9.52 -1.45 -2.69
C LEU A 23 -8.37 -2.24 -3.30
N PHE A 24 -7.91 -1.78 -4.46
CA PHE A 24 -6.67 -2.22 -5.06
C PHE A 24 -5.73 -1.02 -5.22
N LEU A 25 -4.54 -1.13 -4.65
CA LEU A 25 -3.43 -0.19 -4.81
C LEU A 25 -2.33 -0.93 -5.55
N TYR A 26 -2.02 -0.47 -6.76
CA TYR A 26 -0.98 -1.01 -7.59
C TYR A 26 0.08 0.05 -7.84
N SER A 27 1.32 -0.32 -7.57
CA SER A 27 2.48 0.53 -7.66
C SER A 27 3.60 -0.26 -8.31
N GLN A 28 4.04 0.15 -9.48
CA GLN A 28 5.11 -0.49 -10.23
C GLN A 28 6.14 0.56 -10.71
N ASP A 29 7.42 0.21 -10.63
CA ASP A 29 8.55 1.02 -11.11
C ASP A 29 8.57 2.45 -10.52
N LEU A 30 8.43 2.57 -9.19
CA LEU A 30 8.46 3.89 -8.52
C LEU A 30 9.78 4.15 -7.81
N SER A 31 10.20 5.42 -7.83
CA SER A 31 11.36 5.89 -7.08
C SER A 31 11.09 7.21 -6.35
N ASN A 32 11.46 7.28 -5.06
CA ASN A 32 11.30 8.49 -4.23
C ASN A 32 9.84 9.01 -4.19
N CYS A 33 8.87 8.10 -4.25
CA CYS A 33 7.44 8.45 -4.24
C CYS A 33 6.81 8.30 -2.86
N THR A 34 5.85 9.17 -2.55
CA THR A 34 4.99 9.05 -1.38
C THR A 34 3.55 8.83 -1.81
N THR A 35 2.93 7.73 -1.36
CA THR A 35 1.51 7.46 -1.58
C THR A 35 0.79 7.41 -0.25
N SER A 36 -0.23 8.24 -0.06
CA SER A 36 -1.06 8.26 1.13
C SER A 36 -2.51 8.03 0.79
N LYS A 37 -3.17 7.15 1.55
CA LYS A 37 -4.59 6.91 1.39
C LYS A 37 -5.31 6.80 2.73
N ILE A 38 -6.37 7.58 2.87
CA ILE A 38 -7.30 7.53 4.00
C ILE A 38 -8.63 6.96 3.52
N SER A 39 -9.17 5.98 4.25
CA SER A 39 -10.47 5.36 3.93
C SER A 39 -11.26 5.01 5.18
N ASN A 40 -12.59 5.17 5.13
CA ASN A 40 -13.42 4.83 6.28
C ASN A 40 -13.57 3.31 6.47
N GLN A 41 -13.96 2.58 5.43
CA GLN A 41 -14.08 1.11 5.51
C GLN A 41 -13.69 0.47 4.19
N SER A 42 -13.00 -0.67 4.27
CA SER A 42 -12.71 -1.54 3.13
C SER A 42 -12.95 -3.00 3.53
N GLN A 43 -13.71 -3.76 2.74
CA GLN A 43 -13.87 -5.18 3.04
C GLN A 43 -12.65 -5.98 2.60
N ARG A 44 -12.13 -5.70 1.40
CA ARG A 44 -10.91 -6.34 0.90
C ARG A 44 -9.97 -5.29 0.34
N THR A 45 -8.76 -5.28 0.86
CA THR A 45 -7.69 -4.42 0.41
C THR A 45 -6.55 -5.28 -0.12
N PHE A 46 -6.12 -4.96 -1.33
CA PHE A 46 -4.94 -5.53 -1.96
C PHE A 46 -3.93 -4.41 -2.24
N LEU A 47 -2.74 -4.53 -1.67
CA LEU A 47 -1.60 -3.67 -1.96
C LEU A 47 -0.59 -4.50 -2.73
N TYR A 48 -0.27 -4.04 -3.93
CA TYR A 48 0.74 -4.63 -4.79
C TYR A 48 1.81 -3.60 -5.09
N SER A 49 3.04 -3.94 -4.73
CA SER A 49 4.22 -3.13 -4.96
C SER A 49 5.28 -3.97 -5.65
N GLN A 50 5.73 -3.53 -6.82
CA GLN A 50 6.79 -4.18 -7.59
C GLN A 50 7.83 -3.16 -8.06
N ASP A 51 9.12 -3.43 -7.86
CA ASP A 51 10.23 -2.57 -8.31
C ASP A 51 10.17 -1.15 -7.71
N LEU A 52 10.05 -1.05 -6.37
CA LEU A 52 10.02 0.24 -5.67
C LEU A 52 11.36 0.53 -4.99
N SER A 53 11.78 1.80 -5.05
CA SER A 53 12.96 2.31 -4.36
C SER A 53 12.70 3.61 -3.60
N ASN A 54 13.10 3.69 -2.33
CA ASN A 54 12.92 4.88 -1.49
C ASN A 54 11.47 5.39 -1.42
N CYS A 55 10.49 4.49 -1.48
CA CYS A 55 9.08 4.85 -1.48
C CYS A 55 8.47 4.76 -0.08
N THR A 56 7.50 5.64 0.20
CA THR A 56 6.68 5.57 1.41
C THR A 56 5.21 5.37 1.02
N THR A 57 4.61 4.28 1.48
CA THR A 57 3.18 4.00 1.29
C THR A 57 2.46 4.00 2.63
N ARG A 58 1.47 4.87 2.80
CA ARG A 58 0.64 4.98 4.00
C ARG A 58 -0.81 4.68 3.68
N TYR A 59 -1.39 3.74 4.41
CA TYR A 59 -2.79 3.37 4.30
C TYR A 59 -3.47 3.42 5.68
N ILE A 60 -4.48 4.28 5.83
CA ILE A 60 -5.14 4.49 7.13
C ILE A 60 -6.63 4.18 7.00
N PRO A 61 -7.03 2.89 7.10
CA PRO A 61 -8.42 2.48 7.13
C PRO A 61 -9.03 2.39 8.55
N LEU A 62 -10.26 2.88 8.79
CA LEU A 62 -10.90 2.66 10.10
C LEU A 62 -11.18 1.17 10.37
N SER A 63 -11.52 0.39 9.34
CA SER A 63 -11.66 -1.08 9.42
C SER A 63 -11.35 -1.78 8.10
N VAL A 64 -10.61 -2.89 8.17
CA VAL A 64 -10.34 -3.79 7.05
C VAL A 64 -10.67 -5.23 7.40
N ARG A 65 -11.53 -5.90 6.62
CA ARG A 65 -11.76 -7.34 6.87
C ARG A 65 -10.60 -8.20 6.36
N ARG A 66 -10.11 -7.94 5.15
CA ARG A 66 -9.00 -8.70 4.55
C ARG A 66 -7.98 -7.74 3.96
N LEU A 67 -6.74 -7.84 4.41
CA LEU A 67 -5.60 -7.12 3.86
C LEU A 67 -4.63 -8.13 3.25
N PHE A 68 -4.34 -7.96 1.97
CA PHE A 68 -3.32 -8.72 1.26
C PHE A 68 -2.24 -7.75 0.80
N LEU A 69 -1.00 -8.02 1.16
CA LEU A 69 0.15 -7.30 0.67
C LEU A 69 1.06 -8.23 -0.09
N TYR A 70 1.38 -7.79 -1.30
CA TYR A 70 2.36 -8.42 -2.17
C TYR A 70 3.43 -7.39 -2.50
N SER A 71 4.66 -7.71 -2.12
CA SER A 71 5.81 -6.86 -2.36
C SER A 71 6.90 -7.67 -3.08
N GLN A 72 7.40 -7.19 -4.21
CA GLN A 72 8.49 -7.81 -4.95
C GLN A 72 9.52 -6.76 -5.36
N ASP A 73 10.81 -7.03 -5.14
CA ASP A 73 11.92 -6.16 -5.55
C ASP A 73 11.82 -4.74 -4.93
N LEU A 74 11.72 -4.67 -3.59
CA LEU A 74 11.67 -3.40 -2.87
C LEU A 74 13.02 -3.07 -2.22
N SER A 75 13.42 -1.80 -2.30
CA SER A 75 14.59 -1.26 -1.61
C SER A 75 14.29 0.03 -0.85
N ASN A 76 14.72 0.14 0.42
CA ASN A 76 14.54 1.34 1.26
C ASN A 76 13.08 1.84 1.33
N CYS A 77 12.12 0.94 1.26
CA CYS A 77 10.70 1.29 1.25
C CYS A 77 10.07 1.20 2.64
N THR A 78 9.13 2.08 2.93
CA THR A 78 8.34 2.07 4.16
C THR A 78 6.86 1.90 3.83
N THR A 79 6.24 0.83 4.32
CA THR A 79 4.79 0.59 4.19
C THR A 79 4.14 0.61 5.57
N GLU A 80 3.22 1.54 5.77
CA GLU A 80 2.47 1.68 7.02
C GLU A 80 0.98 1.51 6.75
N SER A 81 0.32 0.60 7.47
CA SER A 81 -1.11 0.37 7.35
C SER A 81 -1.79 0.32 8.71
N PHE A 82 -2.38 1.43 9.15
CA PHE A 82 -2.99 1.51 10.49
C PHE A 82 -4.50 1.25 10.44
N SER A 83 -4.95 0.11 10.98
CA SER A 83 -6.38 -0.18 11.14
C SER A 83 -6.74 -0.63 12.55
N LYS A 84 -7.88 -0.16 13.06
CA LYS A 84 -8.40 -0.62 14.37
C LYS A 84 -8.84 -2.07 14.34
N LEU A 85 -9.21 -2.58 13.17
CA LEU A 85 -9.74 -3.93 13.00
C LEU A 85 -9.24 -4.50 11.67
N ILE A 86 -8.23 -5.37 11.73
CA ILE A 86 -7.81 -6.25 10.64
C ILE A 86 -8.23 -7.68 11.01
N LYS A 87 -9.17 -8.27 10.26
CA LYS A 87 -9.59 -9.67 10.57
C LYS A 87 -8.66 -10.71 9.97
N GLN A 88 -8.11 -10.43 8.79
CA GLN A 88 -7.21 -11.33 8.07
C GLN A 88 -6.13 -10.52 7.40
N LEU A 89 -4.87 -10.86 7.69
CA LEU A 89 -3.68 -10.27 7.10
C LEU A 89 -2.93 -11.38 6.36
N PHE A 90 -2.58 -11.12 5.11
CA PHE A 90 -1.68 -11.96 4.34
C PHE A 90 -0.55 -11.10 3.79
N LEU A 91 0.68 -11.53 4.06
CA LEU A 91 1.90 -10.87 3.63
C LEU A 91 2.68 -11.84 2.77
N TYR A 92 2.99 -11.42 1.55
CA TYR A 92 3.94 -12.09 0.69
C TYR A 92 4.97 -11.08 0.22
N SER A 93 6.23 -11.39 0.47
CA SER A 93 7.33 -10.52 0.11
C SER A 93 8.49 -11.33 -0.47
N GLN A 94 9.08 -10.83 -1.55
CA GLN A 94 10.26 -11.39 -2.19
C GLN A 94 11.26 -10.26 -2.48
N ASP A 95 12.55 -10.56 -2.34
CA ASP A 95 13.66 -9.67 -2.68
C ASP A 95 13.55 -8.26 -2.05
N LEU A 96 13.40 -8.24 -0.72
CA LEU A 96 13.34 -7.01 0.08
C LEU A 96 14.71 -6.61 0.62
N SER A 97 15.08 -5.33 0.52
CA SER A 97 16.28 -4.76 1.13
C SER A 97 15.97 -3.45 1.87
N ASN A 98 16.35 -3.37 3.16
CA ASN A 98 16.11 -2.19 4.00
C ASN A 98 14.66 -1.69 4.04
N CYS A 99 13.70 -2.61 3.94
CA CYS A 99 12.27 -2.29 3.96
C CYS A 99 11.70 -2.34 5.38
N THR A 100 10.81 -1.41 5.70
CA THR A 100 10.03 -1.41 6.94
C THR A 100 8.55 -1.57 6.63
N THR A 101 7.88 -2.50 7.31
CA THR A 101 6.42 -2.69 7.20
C THR A 101 5.77 -2.67 8.57
N ARG A 102 4.72 -1.86 8.76
CA ARG A 102 4.00 -1.67 10.04
C ARG A 102 2.47 -1.79 9.85
N PHE A 103 1.79 -2.45 10.79
CA PHE A 103 0.33 -2.69 10.80
C PHE A 103 -0.32 -2.30 12.12
#